data_AF-A0A6G9FNW1-F1
#
_entry.id   AF-A0A6G9FNW1-F1
#
_cell.length_a   1.000
_cell.length_b   1.000
_cell.length_c   1.000
_cell.angle_alpha   90.00
_cell.angle_beta   90.00
_cell.angle_gamma   90.00
#
_symmetry.space_group_name_H-M   'P 1'
#
loop_
_entity.id
_entity.type
_entity.pdbx_description
1 polymer ?
#
loop_
_entity_poly.entity_id
_entity_poly.type
_entity_poly.pdbx_seq_one_letter_code
_entity_poly.pdbx_strand_id
1 'polypeptide(L)'
;MNRRHRTARQAITAALHTSRHLAYRTLSGIVAVHVDQGRLIRTGDLLDRLGADLPDGQCSWYGRHVAKAYRAANDGAAAIKVWAQHRTTGRWIHVHVYSPVEPALYTALHTYKATRPLAAQAAYTEAA
;
A
#
# COMPACT_ATOMS: atom_id res chain seq x y z
N MET A 1 4.71 40.15 6.05
CA MET A 1 5.70 39.06 6.27
C MET A 1 6.77 39.12 5.17
N ASN A 2 8.02 39.42 5.54
CA ASN A 2 9.12 39.67 4.61
C ASN A 2 9.46 38.42 3.77
N ARG A 3 9.74 38.57 2.46
CA ARG A 3 9.92 37.45 1.50
C ARG A 3 10.96 36.43 1.97
N ARG A 4 12.05 36.89 2.60
CA ARG A 4 13.12 36.06 3.19
C ARG A 4 12.63 35.11 4.29
N HIS A 5 11.76 35.57 5.19
CA HIS A 5 11.21 34.70 6.25
C HIS A 5 10.28 33.62 5.69
N ARG A 6 9.54 33.92 4.61
CA ARG A 6 8.69 32.93 3.93
C ARG A 6 9.54 31.83 3.29
N THR A 7 10.60 32.21 2.57
CA THR A 7 11.53 31.25 1.94
C THR A 7 12.24 30.38 2.98
N ALA A 8 12.71 30.97 4.09
CA ALA A 8 13.36 30.21 5.15
C ALA A 8 12.41 29.18 5.80
N ARG A 9 11.16 29.56 6.08
CA ARG A 9 10.15 28.63 6.60
C ARG A 9 9.84 27.50 5.63
N GLN A 10 9.71 27.81 4.33
CA GLN A 10 9.50 26.79 3.29
C GLN A 10 10.67 25.80 3.20
N ALA A 11 11.91 26.29 3.24
CA ALA A 11 13.11 25.46 3.23
C ALA A 11 13.18 24.54 4.46
N ILE A 12 12.90 25.05 5.66
CA ILE A 12 12.85 24.25 6.90
C ILE A 12 11.77 23.18 6.80
N THR A 13 10.56 23.54 6.36
CA THR A 13 9.46 22.59 6.17
C THR A 13 9.85 21.49 5.17
N ALA A 14 10.43 21.85 4.03
CA ALA A 14 10.90 20.88 3.04
C ALA A 14 11.98 19.93 3.60
N ALA A 15 12.93 20.46 4.36
CA ALA A 15 13.98 19.67 5.00
C ALA A 15 13.40 18.68 6.03
N LEU A 16 12.44 19.11 6.86
CA LEU A 16 11.76 18.25 7.83
C LEU A 16 10.95 17.15 7.15
N HIS A 17 10.23 17.46 6.08
CA HIS A 17 9.48 16.47 5.30
C HIS A 17 10.41 15.43 4.67
N THR A 18 11.51 15.88 4.06
CA THR A 18 12.50 14.99 3.45
C THR A 18 13.13 14.07 4.49
N SER A 19 13.51 14.61 5.65
CA SER A 19 14.10 13.85 6.76
C SER A 19 13.14 12.77 7.28
N ARG A 20 11.85 13.09 7.39
CA ARG A 20 10.82 12.12 7.82
C ARG A 20 10.63 11.00 6.80
N HIS A 21 10.58 11.34 5.51
CA HIS A 21 10.44 10.33 4.45
C HIS A 21 11.66 9.41 4.38
N LEU A 22 12.86 9.97 4.52
CA LEU A 22 14.09 9.19 4.60
C LEU A 22 14.08 8.24 5.79
N ALA A 23 13.69 8.71 6.98
CA ALA A 23 13.63 7.89 8.19
C ALA A 23 12.73 6.65 8.01
N TYR A 24 11.51 6.82 7.51
CA TYR A 24 10.59 5.69 7.30
C TYR A 24 11.03 4.73 6.18
N ARG A 25 11.71 5.25 5.15
CA ARG A 25 12.34 4.40 4.13
C ARG A 25 13.48 3.58 4.72
N THR A 26 14.33 4.18 5.56
CA THR A 26 15.40 3.46 6.27
C THR A 26 14.84 2.39 7.19
N LEU A 27 13.77 2.68 7.94
CA LEU A 27 13.07 1.69 8.78
C LEU A 27 12.51 0.51 7.97
N SER A 28 12.13 0.74 6.72
CA SER A 28 11.61 -0.29 5.82
C SER A 28 12.72 -1.07 5.10
N GLY A 29 13.94 -0.53 5.03
CA GLY A 29 15.11 -1.18 4.45
C GLY A 29 14.88 -1.72 3.03
N ILE A 30 15.31 -2.96 2.80
CA ILE A 30 15.20 -3.62 1.49
C ILE A 30 13.75 -3.82 1.02
N VAL A 31 12.79 -3.87 1.94
CA VAL A 31 11.37 -4.01 1.60
C VAL A 31 10.89 -2.79 0.80
N ALA A 32 11.32 -1.57 1.18
CA ALA A 32 10.98 -0.37 0.42
C ALA A 32 11.53 -0.44 -1.02
N VAL A 33 12.75 -0.95 -1.20
CA VAL A 33 13.36 -1.14 -2.53
C VAL A 33 12.53 -2.10 -3.37
N HIS A 34 12.10 -3.24 -2.80
CA HIS A 34 11.25 -4.19 -3.51
C HIS A 34 9.87 -3.63 -3.84
N VAL A 35 9.31 -2.76 -3.00
CA VAL A 35 8.07 -2.05 -3.27
C VAL A 35 8.24 -1.06 -4.43
N ASP A 36 9.30 -0.24 -4.43
CA ASP A 36 9.55 0.71 -5.51
C ASP A 36 9.82 -0.01 -6.85
N GLN A 37 10.44 -1.19 -6.81
CA GLN A 37 10.69 -2.03 -7.98
C GLN A 37 9.44 -2.80 -8.45
N GLY A 38 8.32 -2.71 -7.73
CA GLY A 38 7.09 -3.46 -8.02
C GLY A 38 7.17 -4.97 -7.79
N ARG A 39 8.25 -5.46 -7.15
CA ARG A 39 8.41 -6.87 -6.74
C ARG A 39 7.52 -7.22 -5.55
N LEU A 40 7.22 -6.22 -4.72
CA LEU A 40 6.22 -6.29 -3.67
C LEU A 40 5.21 -5.17 -3.89
N ILE A 41 3.95 -5.43 -3.57
CA ILE A 41 2.88 -4.45 -3.69
C ILE A 41 2.05 -4.36 -2.42
N ARG A 42 1.49 -3.18 -2.17
CA ARG A 42 0.46 -2.97 -1.16
C ARG A 42 -0.88 -3.35 -1.76
N THR A 43 -1.86 -3.67 -0.92
CA THR A 43 -3.21 -4.04 -1.39
C THR A 43 -3.88 -2.92 -2.20
N GLY A 44 -3.62 -1.66 -1.85
CA GLY A 44 -4.10 -0.51 -2.62
C GLY A 44 -3.48 -0.40 -4.02
N ASP A 45 -2.25 -0.88 -4.21
CA ASP A 45 -1.59 -0.83 -5.53
C ASP A 45 -2.28 -1.80 -6.52
N LEU A 46 -2.72 -2.97 -6.04
CA LEU A 46 -3.53 -3.90 -6.86
C LEU A 46 -4.90 -3.30 -7.19
N LEU A 47 -5.57 -2.70 -6.20
CA LEU A 47 -6.88 -2.06 -6.41
C LEU A 47 -6.79 -0.93 -7.46
N ASP A 48 -5.74 -0.10 -7.39
CA ASP A 48 -5.50 0.94 -8.40
C ASP A 48 -5.31 0.34 -9.80
N ARG A 49 -4.52 -0.74 -9.93
CA ARG A 49 -4.28 -1.42 -11.21
C ARG A 49 -5.57 -2.00 -11.82
N LEU A 50 -6.49 -2.48 -10.97
CA LEU A 50 -7.79 -2.99 -11.39
C LEU A 50 -8.82 -1.89 -11.61
N GLY A 51 -8.45 -0.61 -11.45
CA GLY A 51 -9.36 0.52 -11.63
C GLY A 51 -10.45 0.63 -10.55
N ALA A 52 -10.17 0.16 -9.33
CA ALA A 52 -11.14 0.21 -8.24
C ALA A 52 -11.44 1.65 -7.81
N ASP A 53 -12.70 2.05 -7.89
CA ASP A 53 -13.19 3.30 -7.29
C ASP A 53 -13.87 3.00 -5.95
N LEU A 54 -13.05 2.85 -4.90
CA LEU A 54 -13.50 2.48 -3.56
C LEU A 54 -13.05 3.52 -2.53
N PRO A 55 -13.91 3.90 -1.57
CA PRO A 55 -13.50 4.75 -0.47
C PRO A 55 -12.38 4.11 0.38
N ASP A 56 -11.50 4.92 0.97
CA ASP A 56 -10.37 4.47 1.80
C ASP A 56 -10.75 3.42 2.86
N GLY A 57 -11.93 3.58 3.49
CA GLY A 57 -12.45 2.62 4.45
C GLY A 57 -12.64 1.23 3.85
N GLN A 58 -13.18 1.15 2.63
CA GLN A 58 -13.38 -0.11 1.90
C GLN A 58 -12.05 -0.70 1.42
N CYS A 59 -11.11 0.13 0.97
CA CYS A 59 -9.74 -0.30 0.65
C CYS A 59 -9.03 -0.92 1.86
N SER A 60 -9.23 -0.35 3.05
CA SER A 60 -8.70 -0.90 4.32
C SER A 60 -9.36 -2.24 4.68
N TRP A 61 -10.67 -2.36 4.48
CA TRP A 61 -11.38 -3.63 4.66
C TRP A 61 -10.88 -4.71 3.71
N TYR A 62 -10.70 -4.40 2.43
CA TYR A 62 -10.06 -5.31 1.48
C TYR A 62 -8.69 -5.80 2.00
N GLY A 63 -7.85 -4.90 2.49
CA GLY A 63 -6.56 -5.27 3.08
C GLY A 63 -6.66 -6.23 4.28
N ARG A 64 -7.73 -6.13 5.09
CA ARG A 64 -8.00 -7.09 6.17
C ARG A 64 -8.37 -8.48 5.63
N HIS A 65 -9.15 -8.54 4.56
CA HIS A 65 -9.49 -9.80 3.89
C HIS A 65 -8.24 -10.48 3.30
N VAL A 66 -7.34 -9.72 2.66
CA VAL A 66 -6.06 -10.22 2.16
C VAL A 66 -5.22 -10.78 3.32
N ALA A 67 -5.04 -10.02 4.40
CA ALA A 67 -4.26 -10.46 5.54
C ALA A 67 -4.83 -11.73 6.21
N LYS A 68 -6.17 -11.87 6.23
CA LYS A 68 -6.84 -13.08 6.71
C LYS A 68 -6.56 -14.27 5.79
N ALA A 69 -6.70 -14.10 4.47
CA ALA A 69 -6.44 -15.15 3.49
C ALA A 69 -4.97 -15.59 3.51
N TYR A 70 -4.03 -14.63 3.61
CA TYR A 70 -2.60 -14.91 3.69
C TYR A 70 -2.26 -15.74 4.92
N ARG A 71 -2.76 -15.35 6.10
CA ARG A 71 -2.54 -16.12 7.34
C ARG A 71 -3.10 -17.54 7.24
N ALA A 72 -4.26 -17.71 6.60
CA ALA A 72 -4.85 -19.04 6.41
C ALA A 72 -3.97 -19.93 5.52
N ALA A 73 -3.25 -19.36 4.54
CA ALA A 73 -2.38 -20.09 3.63
C ALA A 73 -0.94 -20.30 4.15
N ASN A 74 -0.54 -19.58 5.21
CA ASN A 74 0.84 -19.57 5.72
C ASN A 74 0.90 -19.92 7.22
N ASP A 75 0.11 -20.89 7.67
CA ASP A 75 0.11 -21.40 9.07
C ASP A 75 -0.01 -20.30 10.14
N GLY A 76 -0.81 -19.27 9.87
CA GLY A 76 -1.02 -18.13 10.76
C GLY A 76 0.04 -17.03 10.66
N ALA A 77 1.10 -17.21 9.87
CA ALA A 77 2.15 -16.21 9.69
C ALA A 77 1.61 -14.93 9.01
N ALA A 78 2.08 -13.79 9.48
CA ALA A 78 1.73 -12.49 8.91
C ALA A 78 2.70 -12.12 7.80
N ALA A 79 2.18 -11.53 6.72
CA ALA A 79 3.01 -11.01 5.64
C ALA A 79 3.96 -9.90 6.13
N ILE A 80 5.06 -9.72 5.39
CA ILE A 80 6.03 -8.65 5.62
C ILE A 80 5.33 -7.28 5.53
N LYS A 81 5.87 -6.29 6.24
CA LYS A 81 5.31 -4.94 6.28
C LYS A 81 6.30 -3.89 5.78
N VAL A 82 5.75 -2.77 5.29
CA VAL A 82 6.49 -1.58 4.87
C VAL A 82 5.84 -0.34 5.47
N TRP A 83 6.62 0.67 5.81
CA TRP A 83 6.08 1.99 6.11
C TRP A 83 5.69 2.69 4.81
N ALA A 84 4.42 3.08 4.71
CA ALA A 84 3.89 3.82 3.57
C ALA A 84 3.16 5.07 4.05
N GLN A 85 3.22 6.13 3.24
CA GLN A 85 2.41 7.31 3.49
C GLN A 85 0.99 7.10 2.94
N HIS A 86 -0.01 7.28 3.79
CA HIS A 86 -1.41 7.23 3.41
C HIS A 86 -1.74 8.41 2.47
N ARG A 87 -2.34 8.12 1.31
CA ARG A 87 -2.56 9.11 0.24
C ARG A 87 -3.42 10.29 0.67
N THR A 88 -4.51 10.03 1.40
CA THR A 88 -5.47 11.08 1.80
C THR A 88 -5.12 11.80 3.10
N THR A 89 -4.63 11.08 4.12
CA THR A 89 -4.36 11.64 5.44
C THR A 89 -2.92 12.12 5.61
N GLY A 90 -2.02 11.74 4.69
CA GLY A 90 -0.59 12.04 4.77
C GLY A 90 0.15 11.36 5.93
N ARG A 91 -0.55 10.53 6.72
CA ARG A 91 0.02 9.82 7.88
C ARG A 91 0.87 8.64 7.41
N TRP A 92 1.95 8.37 8.12
CA TRP A 92 2.73 7.17 7.92
C TRP A 92 2.06 5.99 8.63
N ILE A 93 1.88 4.90 7.90
CA ILE A 93 1.25 3.68 8.38
C ILE A 93 2.08 2.47 7.99
N HIS A 94 2.02 1.44 8.84
CA HIS A 94 2.75 0.19 8.62
C HIS A 94 1.82 -0.85 7.99
N VAL A 95 1.99 -1.13 6.70
CA VAL A 95 1.07 -1.92 5.90
C VAL A 95 1.71 -3.21 5.43
N HIS A 96 0.90 -4.26 5.26
CA HIS A 96 1.36 -5.51 4.67
C HIS A 96 1.64 -5.34 3.18
N VAL A 97 2.68 -6.04 2.71
CA VAL A 97 3.08 -6.11 1.32
C VAL A 97 3.13 -7.57 0.87
N TYR A 98 2.85 -7.79 -0.41
CA TYR A 98 2.68 -9.12 -0.98
C TYR A 98 3.39 -9.19 -2.32
N SER A 99 3.73 -10.42 -2.76
CA SER A 99 4.01 -10.66 -4.17
C SER A 99 2.81 -10.21 -5.02
N PRO A 100 3.00 -9.60 -6.20
CA PRO A 100 1.89 -9.24 -7.09
C PRO A 100 0.98 -10.41 -7.45
N VAL A 101 1.53 -11.61 -7.52
CA VAL A 101 0.83 -12.86 -7.86
C VAL A 101 0.41 -13.66 -6.63
N GLU A 102 0.41 -13.05 -5.44
CA GLU A 102 0.06 -13.71 -4.19
C GLU A 102 -1.41 -14.16 -4.19
N PRO A 103 -1.70 -15.47 -4.04
CA PRO A 103 -3.08 -15.99 -4.08
C PRO A 103 -4.03 -15.34 -3.07
N ALA A 104 -3.52 -14.87 -1.92
CA ALA A 104 -4.31 -14.18 -0.92
C ALA A 104 -4.95 -12.87 -1.44
N LEU A 105 -4.30 -12.17 -2.38
CA LEU A 105 -4.82 -10.95 -2.99
C LEU A 105 -6.11 -11.22 -3.77
N TYR A 106 -6.09 -12.28 -4.59
CA TYR A 106 -7.21 -12.66 -5.45
C TYR A 106 -8.31 -13.36 -4.67
N THR A 107 -7.97 -14.20 -3.70
CA THR A 107 -8.93 -14.79 -2.76
C THR A 107 -9.73 -13.70 -2.04
N ALA A 108 -9.08 -12.60 -1.65
CA ALA A 108 -9.75 -11.48 -1.03
C ALA A 108 -10.71 -10.75 -1.98
N LEU A 109 -10.40 -10.66 -3.29
CA LEU A 109 -11.30 -10.05 -4.28
C LEU A 109 -12.63 -10.79 -4.32
N HIS A 110 -12.60 -12.14 -4.35
CA HIS A 110 -13.80 -12.97 -4.39
C HIS A 110 -14.62 -12.96 -3.10
N THR A 111 -13.95 -12.84 -1.94
CA THR A 111 -14.59 -12.95 -0.62
C THR A 111 -15.12 -11.62 -0.09
N TYR A 112 -14.48 -10.50 -0.42
CA TYR A 112 -14.95 -9.18 -0.01
C TYR A 112 -15.96 -8.61 -1.00
N LYS A 113 -17.17 -8.34 -0.52
CA LYS A 113 -18.33 -7.93 -1.35
C LYS A 113 -18.03 -6.72 -2.26
N ALA A 114 -17.30 -5.71 -1.75
CA ALA A 114 -17.05 -4.48 -2.52
C ALA A 114 -16.07 -4.68 -3.68
N THR A 115 -15.17 -5.66 -3.58
CA THR A 115 -14.16 -5.95 -4.61
C THR A 115 -14.54 -7.14 -5.51
N ARG A 116 -15.63 -7.85 -5.20
CA ARG A 116 -16.10 -8.99 -5.98
C ARG A 116 -16.29 -8.69 -7.48
N PRO A 117 -16.83 -7.52 -7.89
CA PRO A 117 -16.93 -7.18 -9.31
C PRO A 117 -15.57 -7.11 -10.03
N LEU A 118 -14.49 -6.78 -9.30
CA LEU A 118 -13.14 -6.67 -9.85
C LEU A 118 -12.48 -8.04 -10.07
N ALA A 119 -13.02 -9.11 -9.48
CA ALA A 119 -12.41 -10.43 -9.57
C ALA A 119 -12.41 -11.00 -11.01
N ALA A 120 -13.45 -10.68 -11.80
CA ALA A 120 -13.50 -11.05 -13.22
C ALA A 120 -12.41 -10.33 -14.04
N GLN A 121 -12.15 -9.05 -13.73
CA GLN A 121 -11.09 -8.27 -14.37
C GLN A 121 -9.70 -8.83 -14.03
N ALA A 122 -9.49 -9.20 -12.76
CA ALA A 122 -8.23 -9.77 -12.31
C ALA A 122 -7.87 -11.08 -13.05
N ALA A 123 -8.85 -11.96 -13.27
CA ALA A 123 -8.64 -13.23 -13.97
C ALA A 123 -8.16 -13.06 -15.43
N TYR A 124 -8.57 -11.97 -16.11
CA TYR A 124 -8.12 -11.68 -17.47
C TYR A 124 -6.71 -11.09 -17.52
N THR A 125 -6.30 -10.38 -16.45
CA THR A 125 -5.04 -9.64 -16.42
C THR A 125 -3.83 -10.53 -16.09
N GLU A 126 -4.04 -11.68 -15.45
CA GLU A 126 -2.97 -12.66 -15.17
C GLU A 126 -2.70 -13.65 -16.34
N ALA A 127 -3.61 -13.73 -17.30
CA ALA A 127 -3.51 -14.65 -18.45
C ALA A 127 -2.81 -14.03 -19.68
N ALA A 128 -2.43 -12.75 -19.62
CA ALA A 128 -1.80 -11.96 -20.68
C ALA A 128 -0.38 -11.57 -20.30
#